data_AF-A0A497J3I9-F1
#
_entry.id   AF-A0A497J3I9-F1
#
_cell.length_a   1.000
_cell.length_b   1.000
_cell.length_c   1.000
_cell.angle_alpha   90.00
_cell.angle_beta   90.00
_cell.angle_gamma   90.00
#
_symmetry.space_group_name_H-M   'P 1'
#
loop_
_entity.id
_entity.type
_entity.pdbx_description
1 polymer ?
#
loop_
_entity_poly.entity_id
_entity_poly.type
_entity_poly.pdbx_seq_one_letter_code
_entity_poly.pdbx_strand_id
1 'polypeptide(L)'
;MKEQGSFDLARTILCISYLEEKMGSFYSVLSRISDEEEIRLAFNFLAKDSNVRKELLRHIAKLLAPSLKEGIEGCEAIVGSKLIEALSRYEDIMNKIEKGAVGRREILNSIKWHVSFSGPEYLMMMNLIAFSFILKDRLGVKQVLKAMADGRKSRIEVLERIIELMRSS
;
A
#
# COMPACT_ATOMS: atom_id res chain seq x y z
N MET A 1 23.73 -13.70 0.75
CA MET A 1 22.84 -13.71 -0.43
C MET A 1 23.69 -13.54 -1.67
N LYS A 2 23.46 -14.34 -2.74
CA LYS A 2 24.05 -14.07 -4.07
C LYS A 2 23.50 -12.73 -4.58
N GLU A 3 24.28 -11.97 -5.36
CA GLU A 3 23.89 -10.63 -5.85
C GLU A 3 22.51 -10.59 -6.52
N GLN A 4 22.20 -11.61 -7.34
CA GLN A 4 20.89 -11.74 -7.99
C GLN A 4 19.72 -11.78 -7.00
N GLY A 5 19.86 -12.51 -5.88
CA GLY A 5 18.80 -12.60 -4.87
C GLY A 5 18.59 -11.30 -4.07
N SER A 6 19.64 -10.48 -3.92
CA SER A 6 19.51 -9.13 -3.35
C SER A 6 18.78 -8.20 -4.30
N PHE A 7 19.05 -8.32 -5.59
CA PHE A 7 18.46 -7.48 -6.63
C PHE A 7 16.96 -7.76 -6.82
N ASP A 8 16.57 -9.04 -6.88
CA ASP A 8 15.16 -9.42 -7.00
C ASP A 8 14.36 -8.96 -5.78
N LEU A 9 14.90 -9.14 -4.57
CA LEU A 9 14.29 -8.64 -3.34
C LEU A 9 14.15 -7.11 -3.32
N ALA A 10 15.20 -6.40 -3.73
CA ALA A 10 15.17 -4.94 -3.83
C ALA A 10 14.08 -4.48 -4.79
N ARG A 11 13.96 -5.14 -5.95
CA ARG A 11 12.90 -4.87 -6.92
C ARG A 11 11.52 -5.19 -6.35
N THR A 12 11.34 -6.28 -5.62
CA THR A 12 10.06 -6.58 -4.96
C THR A 12 9.65 -5.48 -3.99
N ILE A 13 10.58 -5.03 -3.14
CA ILE A 13 10.33 -3.95 -2.17
C ILE A 13 9.99 -2.64 -2.89
N LEU A 14 10.68 -2.34 -3.99
CA LEU A 14 10.34 -1.21 -4.85
C LEU A 14 8.91 -1.32 -5.40
N CYS A 15 8.50 -2.51 -5.87
CA CYS A 15 7.13 -2.74 -6.37
C CYS A 15 6.06 -2.52 -5.30
N ILE A 16 6.30 -2.94 -4.06
CA ILE A 16 5.40 -2.68 -2.93
C ILE A 16 5.34 -1.17 -2.62
N SER A 17 6.43 -0.43 -2.81
CA SER A 17 6.40 1.03 -2.62
C SER A 17 5.43 1.73 -3.57
N TYR A 18 5.26 1.24 -4.81
CA TYR A 18 4.25 1.77 -5.73
C TYR A 18 2.83 1.48 -5.25
N LEU A 19 2.61 0.35 -4.58
CA LEU A 19 1.32 0.04 -3.98
C LEU A 19 0.98 1.02 -2.86
N GLU A 20 1.95 1.30 -1.97
CA GLU A 20 1.80 2.33 -0.93
C GLU A 20 1.56 3.72 -1.53
N GLU A 21 2.23 4.06 -2.63
CA GLU A 21 1.98 5.31 -3.34
C GLU A 21 0.54 5.42 -3.87
N LYS A 22 0.03 4.39 -4.54
CA LYS A 22 -1.35 4.39 -5.03
C LYS A 22 -2.38 4.38 -3.90
N MET A 23 -2.10 3.64 -2.83
CA MET A 23 -2.93 3.64 -1.62
C MET A 23 -2.99 5.02 -0.97
N GLY A 24 -1.83 5.68 -0.81
CA GLY A 24 -1.74 7.04 -0.29
C GLY A 24 -2.54 8.04 -1.13
N SER A 25 -2.39 7.99 -2.45
CA SER A 25 -3.17 8.81 -3.38
C SER A 25 -4.67 8.53 -3.28
N PHE A 26 -5.08 7.26 -3.20
CA PHE A 26 -6.47 6.87 -3.06
C PHE A 26 -7.09 7.46 -1.79
N TYR A 27 -6.42 7.34 -0.64
CA TYR A 27 -6.92 7.95 0.59
C TYR A 27 -6.95 9.48 0.52
N SER A 28 -5.96 10.11 -0.13
CA SER A 28 -5.96 11.57 -0.33
C SER A 28 -7.19 12.01 -1.15
N VAL A 29 -7.51 11.29 -2.23
CA VAL A 29 -8.73 11.52 -3.02
C VAL A 29 -9.97 11.38 -2.14
N LEU A 30 -10.07 10.30 -1.37
CA LEU A 30 -11.22 10.05 -0.48
C LEU A 30 -11.38 11.12 0.60
N SER A 31 -10.28 11.58 1.20
CA SER A 31 -10.30 12.66 2.17
C SER A 31 -10.92 13.94 1.59
N ARG A 32 -10.50 14.34 0.36
CA ARG A 32 -11.00 15.56 -0.29
C ARG A 32 -12.50 15.55 -0.57
N ILE A 33 -13.06 14.37 -0.81
CA ILE A 33 -14.49 14.20 -1.12
C ILE A 33 -15.34 13.81 0.09
N SER A 34 -14.75 13.68 1.28
CA SER A 34 -15.46 13.31 2.49
C SER A 34 -16.02 14.54 3.19
N ASP A 35 -17.34 14.59 3.36
CA ASP A 35 -18.01 15.68 4.09
C ASP A 35 -17.89 15.55 5.61
N GLU A 36 -17.74 14.32 6.11
CA GLU A 36 -17.58 14.03 7.53
C GLU A 36 -16.13 14.22 8.00
N GLU A 37 -15.92 15.11 8.96
CA GLU A 37 -14.58 15.48 9.44
C GLU A 37 -13.82 14.28 10.05
N GLU A 38 -14.51 13.38 10.76
CA GLU A 38 -13.91 12.18 11.33
C GLU A 38 -13.39 11.23 10.24
N ILE A 39 -14.17 11.03 9.17
CA ILE A 39 -13.79 10.22 8.01
C ILE A 39 -12.63 10.88 7.26
N ARG A 40 -12.69 12.20 7.06
CA ARG A 40 -11.64 12.99 6.41
C ARG A 40 -10.31 12.88 7.16
N LEU A 41 -10.34 13.04 8.49
CA LEU A 41 -9.17 12.89 9.35
C LEU A 41 -8.56 11.49 9.24
N ALA A 42 -9.39 10.45 9.27
CA ALA A 42 -8.96 9.07 9.14
C ALA A 42 -8.25 8.80 7.79
N PHE A 43 -8.82 9.29 6.68
CA PHE A 43 -8.17 9.18 5.37
C PHE A 43 -6.88 10.00 5.27
N ASN A 44 -6.83 11.20 5.86
CA ASN A 44 -5.59 11.99 5.91
C ASN A 44 -4.47 11.26 6.66
N PHE A 45 -4.80 10.63 7.79
CA PHE A 45 -3.86 9.81 8.55
C PHE A 45 -3.32 8.66 7.68
N LEU A 46 -4.19 7.89 7.05
CA LEU A 46 -3.80 6.77 6.20
C LEU A 46 -2.97 7.21 4.99
N ALA A 47 -3.32 8.35 4.35
CA ALA A 47 -2.56 8.92 3.25
C ALA A 47 -1.13 9.25 3.66
N LYS A 48 -0.97 9.89 4.83
CA LYS A 48 0.34 10.26 5.38
C LYS A 48 1.16 9.02 5.75
N ASP A 49 0.57 8.04 6.40
CA ASP A 49 1.24 6.79 6.75
C ASP A 49 1.73 6.06 5.50
N SER A 50 0.89 5.93 4.47
CA SER A 50 1.30 5.31 3.19
C SER A 50 2.45 6.07 2.52
N ASN A 51 2.47 7.42 2.59
CA ASN A 51 3.57 8.20 2.02
C ASN A 51 4.91 7.93 2.73
N VAL A 52 4.89 7.86 4.06
CA VAL A 52 6.08 7.51 4.86
C VAL A 52 6.57 6.11 4.51
N ARG A 53 5.66 5.14 4.38
CA ARG A 53 6.01 3.76 4.02
C ARG A 53 6.59 3.65 2.62
N LYS A 54 5.99 4.34 1.64
CA LYS A 54 6.52 4.44 0.27
C LYS A 54 7.98 4.90 0.28
N GLU A 55 8.28 6.00 0.97
CA GLU A 55 9.64 6.57 1.04
C GLU A 55 10.64 5.60 1.68
N LEU A 56 10.26 4.98 2.80
CA LEU A 56 11.08 3.99 3.48
C LEU A 56 11.35 2.75 2.62
N LEU A 57 10.33 2.22 1.93
CA LEU A 57 10.48 1.06 1.05
C LEU A 57 11.40 1.38 -0.13
N ARG A 58 11.27 2.55 -0.77
CA ARG A 58 12.19 2.99 -1.83
C ARG A 58 13.63 3.11 -1.32
N HIS A 59 13.81 3.66 -0.12
CA HIS A 59 15.13 3.76 0.49
C HIS A 59 15.74 2.38 0.77
N ILE A 60 14.96 1.45 1.32
CA ILE A 60 15.39 0.06 1.56
C ILE A 60 15.75 -0.62 0.24
N ALA A 61 14.96 -0.44 -0.81
CA ALA A 61 15.25 -1.01 -2.13
C ALA A 61 16.61 -0.52 -2.67
N LYS A 62 16.89 0.79 -2.62
CA LYS A 62 18.20 1.33 -3.04
C LYS A 62 19.35 0.88 -2.13
N LEU A 63 19.12 0.70 -0.83
CA LEU A 63 20.13 0.17 0.09
C LEU A 63 20.51 -1.29 -0.23
N LEU A 64 19.56 -2.06 -0.76
CA LEU A 64 19.78 -3.46 -1.16
C LEU A 64 20.41 -3.58 -2.55
N ALA A 65 20.04 -2.69 -3.48
CA ALA A 65 20.58 -2.63 -4.84
C ALA A 65 20.72 -1.17 -5.30
N PRO A 66 21.89 -0.52 -5.08
CA PRO A 66 22.09 0.89 -5.43
C PRO A 66 21.95 1.21 -6.92
N SER A 67 22.21 0.23 -7.79
CA SER A 67 22.07 0.34 -9.24
C SER A 67 20.64 0.07 -9.74
N LEU A 68 19.70 -0.24 -8.84
CA LEU A 68 18.31 -0.49 -9.20
C LEU A 68 17.70 0.80 -9.77
N LYS A 69 17.25 0.73 -11.03
CA LYS A 69 16.49 1.80 -11.66
C LYS A 69 15.09 1.85 -11.05
N GLU A 70 14.60 3.07 -10.81
CA GLU A 70 13.19 3.28 -10.48
C GLU A 70 12.35 3.06 -11.73
N GLY A 71 11.18 2.47 -11.55
CA GLY A 71 10.26 2.09 -12.61
C GLY A 71 9.33 0.97 -12.15
N ILE A 72 8.10 0.96 -12.66
CA ILE A 72 7.16 -0.15 -12.46
C ILE A 72 7.45 -1.29 -13.44
N GLU A 73 8.25 -1.03 -14.47
CA GLU A 73 8.63 -1.98 -15.51
C GLU A 73 9.30 -3.22 -14.89
N GLY A 74 8.72 -4.39 -15.17
CA GLY A 74 9.21 -5.66 -14.63
C GLY A 74 8.70 -6.00 -13.22
N CYS A 75 7.83 -5.18 -12.61
CA CYS A 75 7.19 -5.57 -11.35
C CYS A 75 6.34 -6.83 -11.50
N GLU A 76 5.56 -6.95 -12.58
CA GLU A 76 4.71 -8.13 -12.82
C GLU A 76 5.49 -9.44 -12.76
N ALA A 77 6.70 -9.48 -13.33
CA ALA A 77 7.55 -10.66 -13.36
C ALA A 77 8.03 -11.10 -11.95
N ILE A 78 8.01 -10.20 -10.98
CA ILE A 78 8.54 -10.44 -9.62
C ILE A 78 7.43 -10.65 -8.59
N VAL A 79 6.42 -9.79 -8.61
CA VAL A 79 5.31 -9.82 -7.63
C VAL A 79 4.04 -10.50 -8.15
N GLY A 80 4.02 -10.87 -9.43
CA GLY A 80 2.87 -11.45 -10.11
C GLY A 80 1.80 -10.42 -10.49
N SER A 81 0.77 -10.89 -11.20
CA SER A 81 -0.29 -10.05 -11.77
C SER A 81 -1.12 -9.33 -10.71
N LYS A 82 -1.31 -9.94 -9.52
CA LYS A 82 -2.17 -9.39 -8.46
C LYS A 82 -1.77 -7.99 -8.01
N LEU A 83 -0.47 -7.68 -7.96
CA LEU A 83 -0.02 -6.34 -7.58
C LEU A 83 -0.31 -5.34 -8.69
N ILE A 84 -0.09 -5.71 -9.95
CA ILE A 84 -0.39 -4.86 -11.11
C ILE A 84 -1.90 -4.61 -11.22
N GLU A 85 -2.71 -5.64 -11.03
CA GLU A 85 -4.17 -5.53 -10.97
C GLU A 85 -4.62 -4.58 -9.86
N ALA A 86 -3.98 -4.63 -8.69
CA ALA A 86 -4.27 -3.72 -7.59
C ALA A 86 -3.92 -2.26 -7.93
N LEU A 87 -2.77 -2.02 -8.56
CA LEU A 87 -2.35 -0.68 -8.99
C LEU A 87 -3.31 -0.11 -10.03
N SER A 88 -3.63 -0.89 -11.07
CA SER A 88 -4.58 -0.51 -12.12
C SER A 88 -5.96 -0.21 -11.53
N ARG A 89 -6.44 -1.04 -10.61
CA ARG A 89 -7.73 -0.82 -9.93
C ARG A 89 -7.76 0.48 -9.14
N TYR A 90 -6.65 0.88 -8.50
CA TYR A 90 -6.56 2.18 -7.83
C TYR A 90 -6.66 3.34 -8.81
N GLU A 91 -5.93 3.27 -9.92
CA GLU A 91 -5.98 4.30 -10.96
C GLU A 91 -7.40 4.46 -11.50
N ASP A 92 -8.06 3.36 -11.82
CA ASP A 92 -9.43 3.34 -12.33
C ASP A 92 -10.41 3.96 -11.34
N ILE A 93 -10.39 3.54 -10.07
CA ILE A 93 -11.34 4.07 -9.08
C ILE A 93 -11.07 5.53 -8.76
N MET A 94 -9.81 5.95 -8.63
CA MET A 94 -9.46 7.36 -8.39
C MET A 94 -9.95 8.24 -9.53
N ASN A 95 -9.67 7.85 -10.78
CA ASN A 95 -10.14 8.57 -11.97
C ASN A 95 -11.66 8.71 -12.00
N LYS A 96 -12.38 7.65 -11.62
CA LYS A 96 -13.83 7.68 -11.52
C LYS A 96 -14.33 8.61 -10.40
N ILE A 97 -13.68 8.59 -9.23
CA ILE A 97 -14.02 9.48 -8.11
C ILE A 97 -13.83 10.94 -8.50
N GLU A 98 -12.68 11.29 -9.07
CA GLU A 98 -12.35 12.67 -9.44
C GLU A 98 -13.28 13.22 -10.53
N LYS A 99 -13.80 12.36 -11.41
CA LYS A 99 -14.83 12.72 -12.40
C LYS A 99 -16.25 12.79 -11.83
N GLY A 100 -16.45 12.49 -10.54
CA GLY A 100 -17.77 12.39 -9.92
C GLY A 100 -18.61 11.24 -10.47
N ALA A 101 -17.98 10.24 -11.10
CA ALA A 101 -18.65 9.15 -11.81
C ALA A 101 -19.03 7.96 -10.90
N VAL A 102 -18.76 8.04 -9.60
CA VAL A 102 -19.03 6.97 -8.63
C VAL A 102 -19.74 7.50 -7.40
N GLY A 103 -20.73 6.72 -6.96
CA GLY A 103 -21.46 7.00 -5.72
C GLY A 103 -20.81 6.36 -4.50
N ARG A 104 -21.30 6.75 -3.32
CA ARG A 104 -20.91 6.24 -1.99
C ARG A 104 -20.77 4.71 -1.93
N ARG A 105 -21.69 3.97 -2.57
CA ARG A 105 -21.66 2.50 -2.58
C ARG A 105 -20.42 1.91 -3.26
N GLU A 106 -19.99 2.48 -4.39
CA GLU A 106 -18.81 1.99 -5.12
C GLU A 106 -17.51 2.34 -4.39
N ILE A 107 -17.47 3.52 -3.75
CA ILE A 107 -16.40 3.90 -2.83
C ILE A 107 -16.32 2.91 -1.67
N LEU A 108 -17.43 2.63 -0.99
CA LEU A 108 -17.49 1.68 0.12
C LEU A 108 -17.03 0.28 -0.29
N ASN A 109 -17.42 -0.19 -1.48
CA ASN A 109 -16.97 -1.47 -2.01
C ASN A 109 -15.46 -1.50 -2.28
N SER A 110 -14.90 -0.38 -2.70
CA SER A 110 -13.45 -0.25 -2.92
C SER A 110 -12.68 -0.29 -1.60
N ILE A 111 -13.19 0.35 -0.55
CA ILE A 111 -12.62 0.28 0.81
C ILE A 111 -12.74 -1.14 1.39
N LYS A 112 -13.85 -1.84 1.18
CA LYS A 112 -13.99 -3.24 1.61
C LYS A 112 -13.04 -4.18 0.89
N TRP A 113 -12.87 -4.01 -0.42
CA TRP A 113 -11.89 -4.79 -1.17
C TRP A 113 -10.48 -4.56 -0.62
N HIS A 114 -10.16 -3.33 -0.25
CA HIS A 114 -8.87 -2.96 0.31
C HIS A 114 -8.47 -3.77 1.57
N VAL A 115 -9.40 -3.92 2.51
CA VAL A 115 -9.16 -4.64 3.79
C VAL A 115 -9.30 -6.16 3.69
N SER A 116 -9.83 -6.67 2.57
CA SER A 116 -10.08 -8.11 2.39
C SER A 116 -8.80 -8.95 2.37
N PHE A 117 -8.96 -10.27 2.54
CA PHE A 117 -7.83 -11.22 2.48
C PHE A 117 -7.14 -11.28 1.10
N SER A 118 -7.79 -10.82 0.03
CA SER A 118 -7.17 -10.66 -1.28
C SER A 118 -6.79 -9.21 -1.58
N GLY A 119 -7.01 -8.32 -0.61
CA GLY A 119 -6.78 -6.89 -0.74
C GLY A 119 -5.30 -6.50 -0.62
N PRO A 120 -4.95 -5.29 -1.08
CA PRO A 120 -3.60 -4.74 -1.02
C PRO A 120 -2.93 -4.81 0.36
N GLU A 121 -3.66 -4.50 1.45
CA GLU A 121 -3.12 -4.56 2.81
C GLU A 121 -2.72 -5.96 3.24
N TYR A 122 -3.48 -6.98 2.81
CA TYR A 122 -3.12 -8.36 3.11
C TYR A 122 -1.87 -8.79 2.33
N LEU A 123 -1.85 -8.53 1.03
CA LEU A 123 -0.74 -8.89 0.16
C LEU A 123 0.57 -8.23 0.60
N MET A 124 0.51 -6.96 0.98
CA MET A 124 1.65 -6.22 1.50
C MET A 124 2.19 -6.84 2.79
N MET A 125 1.33 -7.07 3.78
CA MET A 125 1.74 -7.67 5.07
C MET A 125 2.46 -9.01 4.86
N MET A 126 1.92 -9.90 4.02
CA MET A 126 2.54 -11.20 3.75
C MET A 126 3.96 -11.05 3.20
N ASN A 127 4.16 -10.12 2.27
CA ASN A 127 5.48 -9.85 1.69
C ASN A 127 6.45 -9.23 2.71
N LEU A 128 6.00 -8.21 3.46
CA LEU A 128 6.85 -7.54 4.45
C LEU A 128 7.31 -8.50 5.56
N ILE A 129 6.42 -9.39 6.02
CA ILE A 129 6.77 -10.44 6.98
C ILE A 129 7.82 -11.37 6.38
N ALA A 130 7.60 -11.88 5.16
CA ALA A 130 8.55 -12.76 4.49
C ALA A 130 9.94 -12.11 4.34
N PHE A 131 9.99 -10.84 3.96
CA PHE A 131 11.25 -10.12 3.80
C PHE A 131 11.94 -9.83 5.12
N SER A 132 11.20 -9.64 6.20
CA SER A 132 11.81 -9.52 7.54
C SER A 132 12.57 -10.79 7.96
N PHE A 133 12.13 -11.96 7.50
CA PHE A 133 12.85 -13.22 7.71
C PHE A 133 14.07 -13.37 6.79
N ILE A 134 13.93 -12.99 5.52
CA ILE A 134 15.03 -13.04 4.53
C ILE A 134 16.17 -12.09 4.91
N LEU A 135 15.84 -10.87 5.35
CA LEU A 135 16.78 -9.83 5.73
C LEU A 135 17.21 -9.91 7.21
N LYS A 136 17.22 -11.11 7.79
CA LYS A 136 17.48 -11.31 9.24
C LYS A 136 18.78 -10.68 9.73
N ASP A 137 19.80 -10.60 8.88
CA ASP A 137 21.13 -10.07 9.19
C ASP A 137 21.21 -8.53 9.04
N ARG A 138 20.19 -7.88 8.46
CA ARG A 138 20.07 -6.42 8.37
C ARG A 138 19.07 -5.93 9.42
N LEU A 139 19.49 -5.93 10.69
CA LEU A 139 18.62 -5.72 11.85
C LEU A 139 17.71 -4.48 11.74
N GLY A 140 18.25 -3.33 11.32
CA GLY A 140 17.46 -2.10 11.16
C GLY A 140 16.37 -2.22 10.08
N VAL A 141 16.73 -2.76 8.91
CA VAL A 141 15.76 -2.98 7.81
C VAL A 141 14.69 -3.97 8.23
N LYS A 142 15.09 -5.08 8.86
CA LYS A 142 14.17 -6.08 9.41
C LYS A 142 13.15 -5.46 10.37
N GLN A 143 13.62 -4.64 11.33
CA GLN A 143 12.74 -4.00 12.30
C GLN A 143 11.74 -3.06 11.64
N VAL A 144 12.18 -2.27 10.65
CA VAL A 144 11.31 -1.37 9.89
C VAL A 144 10.23 -2.15 9.13
N LEU A 145 10.61 -3.20 8.37
CA LEU A 145 9.66 -4.02 7.62
C LEU A 145 8.66 -4.73 8.54
N LYS A 146 9.13 -5.22 9.69
CA LYS A 146 8.26 -5.82 10.70
C LYS A 146 7.29 -4.80 11.30
N ALA A 147 7.76 -3.60 11.66
CA ALA A 147 6.90 -2.55 12.18
C ALA A 147 5.79 -2.14 11.19
N MET A 148 6.10 -2.06 9.89
CA MET A 148 5.09 -1.81 8.85
C MET A 148 4.05 -2.93 8.75
N ALA A 149 4.50 -4.19 8.82
CA ALA A 149 3.61 -5.35 8.80
C ALA A 149 2.71 -5.40 10.05
N ASP A 150 3.27 -5.16 11.24
CA ASP A 150 2.54 -5.13 12.51
C ASP A 150 1.53 -3.96 12.53
N GLY A 151 1.88 -2.82 11.94
CA GLY A 151 1.00 -1.66 11.79
C GLY A 151 -0.18 -1.84 10.83
N ARG A 152 -0.27 -2.97 10.10
CA ARG A 152 -1.42 -3.29 9.23
C ARG A 152 -2.73 -3.38 10.02
N LYS A 153 -2.68 -3.97 11.23
CA LYS A 153 -3.87 -4.13 12.07
C LYS A 153 -4.53 -2.78 12.35
N SER A 154 -3.75 -1.78 12.76
CA SER A 154 -4.25 -0.43 13.02
C SER A 154 -4.85 0.23 11.77
N ARG A 155 -4.23 0.06 10.59
CA ARG A 155 -4.79 0.59 9.34
C ARG A 155 -6.13 -0.04 8.99
N ILE A 156 -6.27 -1.35 9.20
CA ILE A 156 -7.53 -2.07 8.97
C ILE A 156 -8.60 -1.61 9.95
N GLU A 157 -8.29 -1.48 11.23
CA GLU A 157 -9.23 -0.97 12.24
C GLU A 157 -9.76 0.43 11.86
N VAL A 158 -8.88 1.31 11.37
CA VAL A 158 -9.27 2.63 10.85
C VAL A 158 -10.21 2.51 9.65
N LEU A 159 -9.90 1.62 8.69
CA LEU A 159 -10.74 1.42 7.50
C LEU A 159 -12.09 0.76 7.82
N GLU A 160 -12.12 -0.17 8.77
CA GLU A 160 -13.34 -0.78 9.28
C GLU A 160 -14.21 0.27 9.97
N ARG A 161 -13.60 1.15 10.76
CA ARG A 161 -14.31 2.28 11.37
C ARG A 161 -14.89 3.24 10.33
N ILE A 162 -14.14 3.55 9.28
CA ILE A 162 -14.65 4.33 8.15
C ILE A 162 -15.84 3.61 7.50
N ILE A 163 -15.76 2.30 7.27
CA ILE A 163 -16.85 1.50 6.68
C ILE A 163 -18.12 1.57 7.54
N GLU A 164 -17.99 1.54 8.87
CA GLU A 164 -19.10 1.69 9.81
C GLU A 164 -19.76 3.06 9.70
N LEU A 165 -18.97 4.13 9.82
CA LEU A 165 -19.45 5.51 9.71
C LEU A 165 -20.14 5.74 8.36
N MET A 166 -19.51 5.27 7.28
CA MET A 166 -20.06 5.37 5.93
C MET A 166 -21.36 4.56 5.72
N ARG A 167 -21.78 3.70 6.64
CA ARG A 167 -23.08 2.99 6.57
C ARG A 167 -24.17 3.65 7.42
N SER A 168 -23.78 4.43 8.43
CA SER A 168 -24.69 5.01 9.41
C SER A 168 -25.23 6.39 9.03
N SER A 169 -24.56 7.07 8.09
CA SER A 169 -24.99 8.36 7.48
C SER A 169 -25.54 8.21 6.06
#